data_AF-A0A7J0D4U4-F1
#
_entry.id   AF-A0A7J0D4U4-F1
#
_cell.length_a   1.000
_cell.length_b   1.000
_cell.length_c   1.000
_cell.angle_alpha   90.00
_cell.angle_beta   90.00
_cell.angle_gamma   90.00
#
_symmetry.space_group_name_H-M   'P 1'
#
loop_
_entity.id
_entity.type
_entity.pdbx_description
1 polymer ?
#
loop_
_entity_poly.entity_id
_entity_poly.type
_entity_poly.pdbx_seq_one_letter_code
_entity_poly.pdbx_strand_id
1 'polypeptide(L)'
;MSQPEQPWQPGPNDLPFTTHLINPHGDRHLGFNDAEGRFYRLWQHQQPEPLHTGEAILLRPSDIDQIIKFSMIWVKNHPTHPRSNDLSDEVAAGARAVVLHFAQAAQAPVQR
;
A
#
# COMPACT_ATOMS: atom_id res chain seq x y z
N MET A 1 19.90 -5.84 -10.40
CA MET A 1 18.67 -5.47 -11.13
C MET A 1 17.59 -6.41 -10.66
N SER A 2 16.60 -5.92 -9.91
CA SER A 2 15.48 -6.75 -9.45
C SER A 2 14.67 -7.20 -10.66
N GLN A 3 14.38 -8.49 -10.79
CA GLN A 3 13.56 -9.00 -11.89
C GLN A 3 12.19 -8.30 -11.90
N PRO A 4 11.63 -7.98 -13.08
CA PRO A 4 10.28 -7.44 -13.18
C PRO A 4 9.28 -8.47 -12.61
N GLU A 5 8.34 -7.97 -11.80
CA GLU A 5 7.26 -8.79 -11.24
C GLU A 5 6.50 -9.47 -12.38
N GLN A 6 6.35 -10.80 -12.30
CA GLN A 6 5.57 -11.55 -13.27
C GLN A 6 4.08 -11.39 -12.93
N PRO A 7 3.22 -11.03 -13.91
CA PRO A 7 1.80 -10.94 -13.69
C PRO A 7 1.21 -12.27 -13.22
N TRP A 8 0.38 -12.24 -12.18
CA TRP A 8 -0.33 -13.40 -11.67
C TRP A 8 -1.71 -12.99 -11.15
N GLN A 9 -2.67 -13.93 -11.21
CA GLN A 9 -3.99 -13.72 -10.64
C GLN A 9 -4.14 -14.63 -9.42
N PRO A 10 -4.38 -14.10 -8.21
CA PRO A 10 -4.57 -14.93 -7.03
C PRO A 10 -5.84 -15.77 -7.13
N GLY A 11 -5.71 -17.06 -6.82
CA GLY A 11 -6.82 -17.97 -6.60
C GLY A 11 -7.41 -17.81 -5.18
N PRO A 12 -8.53 -18.51 -4.89
CA PRO A 12 -9.29 -18.35 -3.65
C PRO A 12 -8.52 -18.63 -2.35
N ASN A 13 -7.47 -19.45 -2.43
CA ASN A 13 -6.68 -19.88 -1.28
C ASN A 13 -5.22 -19.39 -1.34
N ASP A 14 -4.89 -18.53 -2.30
CA ASP A 14 -3.50 -18.12 -2.56
C ASP A 14 -3.10 -16.88 -1.73
N LEU A 15 -4.05 -16.26 -1.04
CA LEU A 15 -3.84 -15.01 -0.32
C LEU A 15 -3.66 -15.24 1.18
N PRO A 16 -2.58 -14.72 1.78
CA PRO A 16 -2.29 -14.93 3.20
C PRO A 16 -3.11 -14.05 4.15
N PHE A 17 -3.86 -13.07 3.60
CA PHE A 17 -4.64 -12.11 4.36
C PHE A 17 -6.07 -12.00 3.84
N THR A 18 -7.00 -11.69 4.73
CA THR A 18 -8.42 -11.47 4.41
C THR A 18 -8.65 -10.18 3.65
N THR A 19 -7.89 -9.14 3.97
CA THR A 19 -8.00 -7.82 3.34
C THR A 19 -6.93 -7.69 2.25
N HIS A 20 -7.36 -7.48 1.00
CA HIS A 20 -6.46 -7.41 -0.14
C HIS A 20 -6.95 -6.42 -1.22
N LEU A 21 -6.00 -5.88 -1.97
CA LEU A 21 -6.20 -5.02 -3.12
C LEU A 21 -5.51 -5.68 -4.33
N ILE A 22 -6.31 -6.33 -5.17
CA ILE A 22 -5.81 -7.09 -6.32
C ILE A 22 -5.78 -6.20 -7.55
N ASN A 23 -4.66 -6.18 -8.27
CA ASN A 23 -4.56 -5.45 -9.53
C ASN A 23 -5.11 -6.32 -10.67
N PRO A 24 -6.03 -5.84 -11.49
CA PRO A 24 -6.42 -6.55 -12.72
C PRO A 24 -5.26 -6.78 -13.70
N HIS A 25 -4.18 -5.99 -13.61
CA HIS A 25 -2.97 -6.19 -14.41
C HIS A 25 -2.06 -7.33 -13.91
N GLY A 26 -2.39 -7.95 -12.78
CA GLY A 26 -1.65 -9.09 -12.22
C GLY A 26 -0.34 -8.75 -11.51
N ASP A 27 -0.01 -7.48 -11.33
CA ASP A 27 1.18 -7.03 -10.60
C ASP A 27 0.80 -6.13 -9.41
N ARG A 28 1.73 -5.85 -8.49
CA ARG A 28 1.52 -4.84 -7.44
C ARG A 28 0.29 -5.12 -6.58
N HIS A 29 0.08 -6.38 -6.25
CA HIS A 29 -0.96 -6.78 -5.31
C HIS A 29 -0.58 -6.32 -3.90
N LEU A 30 -1.57 -5.85 -3.15
CA LEU A 30 -1.40 -5.52 -1.73
C LEU A 30 -2.28 -6.41 -0.87
N GLY A 31 -1.75 -6.77 0.30
CA GLY A 31 -2.50 -7.31 1.41
C GLY A 31 -2.39 -6.39 2.61
N PHE A 32 -3.41 -6.36 3.45
CA PHE A 32 -3.35 -5.70 4.75
C PHE A 32 -3.48 -6.76 5.83
N ASN A 33 -2.45 -6.85 6.68
CA ASN A 33 -2.45 -7.77 7.81
C ASN A 33 -3.18 -7.11 8.99
N ASP A 34 -4.43 -7.53 9.21
CA ASP A 34 -5.27 -7.03 10.31
C ASP A 34 -4.72 -7.34 11.71
N ALA A 35 -3.86 -8.35 11.86
CA ALA A 35 -3.22 -8.62 13.15
C ALA A 35 -2.10 -7.61 13.49
N GLU A 36 -1.45 -7.05 12.47
CA GLU A 36 -0.24 -6.24 12.63
C GLU A 36 -0.43 -4.77 12.24
N GLY A 37 -1.55 -4.40 11.61
CA GLY A 37 -1.77 -3.04 11.11
C GLY A 37 -0.71 -2.65 10.07
N ARG A 38 -0.43 -3.54 9.11
CA ARG A 38 0.66 -3.36 8.14
C ARG A 38 0.28 -3.85 6.74
N PHE A 39 0.67 -3.07 5.74
CA PHE A 39 0.56 -3.48 4.35
C PHE A 39 1.70 -4.39 3.93
N TYR A 40 1.39 -5.29 3.01
CA TYR A 40 2.34 -6.20 2.40
C TYR A 40 2.18 -6.17 0.88
N ARG A 41 3.30 -6.16 0.15
CA ARG A 41 3.30 -6.54 -1.27
C ARG A 41 3.15 -8.05 -1.36
N LEU A 42 2.23 -8.49 -2.20
CA LEU A 42 1.96 -9.90 -2.40
C LEU A 42 2.61 -10.41 -3.68
N TRP A 43 3.14 -11.62 -3.61
CA TRP A 43 3.87 -12.27 -4.69
C TRP A 43 3.32 -13.69 -4.88
N GLN A 44 3.38 -14.22 -6.11
CA GLN A 44 2.88 -15.57 -6.40
C GLN A 44 3.70 -16.68 -5.72
N HIS A 45 5.02 -16.53 -5.71
CA HIS A 45 5.97 -17.59 -5.31
C HIS A 45 7.01 -17.11 -4.30
N GLN A 46 6.75 -15.97 -3.66
CA GLN A 46 7.63 -15.39 -2.65
C GLN A 46 6.80 -15.02 -1.43
N GLN A 47 7.46 -14.90 -0.27
CA GLN A 47 6.78 -14.45 0.92
C GLN A 47 6.28 -13.01 0.75
N PRO A 48 5.16 -12.64 1.40
CA PRO A 48 4.72 -11.26 1.45
C PRO A 48 5.82 -10.34 1.99
N GLU A 49 6.01 -9.22 1.31
CA GLU A 49 7.03 -8.23 1.68
C GLU A 49 6.36 -7.09 2.47
N PRO A 50 6.76 -6.82 3.72
CA PRO A 50 6.17 -5.75 4.51
C PRO A 50 6.49 -4.39 3.88
N LEU A 51 5.49 -3.50 3.84
CA LEU A 51 5.62 -2.15 3.34
C LEU A 51 5.37 -1.13 4.44
N HIS A 52 6.06 0.00 4.35
CA HIS A 52 5.59 1.24 4.95
C HIS A 52 4.36 1.74 4.18
N THR A 53 3.40 2.36 4.87
CA THR A 53 2.10 2.73 4.24
C THR A 53 2.27 3.70 3.07
N GLY A 54 3.24 4.63 3.16
CA GLY A 54 3.61 5.48 2.03
C GLY A 54 4.09 4.71 0.79
N GLU A 55 4.78 3.58 0.97
CA GLU A 55 5.23 2.73 -0.16
C GLU A 55 4.04 1.98 -0.77
N ALA A 56 3.08 1.54 0.05
CA ALA A 56 1.83 0.96 -0.44
C ALA A 56 1.05 1.96 -1.31
N ILE A 57 0.99 3.24 -0.90
CA ILE A 57 0.38 4.32 -1.69
C ILE A 57 1.10 4.52 -3.01
N LEU A 58 2.44 4.53 -3.01
CA LEU A 58 3.22 4.68 -4.25
C LEU A 58 3.13 3.47 -5.17
N LEU A 59 3.01 2.27 -4.60
CA LEU A 59 2.84 1.03 -5.35
C LEU A 59 1.47 1.01 -6.05
N ARG A 60 0.43 1.51 -5.38
CA ARG A 60 -0.96 1.52 -5.86
C ARG A 60 -1.64 2.88 -5.65
N PRO A 61 -1.25 3.92 -6.40
CA PRO A 61 -1.81 5.26 -6.21
C PRO A 61 -3.31 5.33 -6.52
N SER A 62 -3.81 4.45 -7.40
CA SER A 62 -5.24 4.31 -7.70
C SER A 62 -6.09 3.86 -6.50
N ASP A 63 -5.49 3.16 -5.54
CA ASP A 63 -6.17 2.58 -4.39
C ASP A 63 -5.94 3.38 -3.09
N ILE A 64 -5.43 4.61 -3.20
CA ILE A 64 -5.08 5.46 -2.05
C ILE A 64 -6.24 5.62 -1.04
N ASP A 65 -7.47 5.74 -1.52
CA ASP A 65 -8.67 5.84 -0.66
C ASP A 65 -8.84 4.58 0.21
N GLN A 66 -8.71 3.39 -0.38
CA GLN A 66 -8.83 2.13 0.36
C GLN A 66 -7.65 1.92 1.32
N ILE A 67 -6.44 2.28 0.91
CA ILE A 67 -5.24 2.21 1.75
C ILE A 67 -5.42 3.08 3.01
N ILE A 68 -5.90 4.31 2.84
CA ILE A 68 -6.19 5.22 3.97
C ILE A 68 -7.30 4.64 4.84
N LYS A 69 -8.39 4.13 4.25
CA LYS A 69 -9.53 3.56 5.00
C LYS A 69 -9.11 2.37 5.87
N PHE A 70 -8.42 1.38 5.32
CA PHE A 70 -7.97 0.22 6.09
C PHE A 70 -7.07 0.64 7.24
N SER A 71 -6.13 1.57 6.98
CA SER A 71 -5.24 2.10 8.01
C SER A 71 -6.01 2.78 9.15
N MET A 72 -6.94 3.68 8.82
CA MET A 72 -7.63 4.50 9.83
C MET A 72 -8.72 3.73 10.58
N ILE A 73 -9.36 2.75 9.94
CA ILE A 73 -10.22 1.80 10.63
C ILE A 73 -9.40 0.98 11.63
N TRP A 74 -8.23 0.49 11.23
CA TRP A 74 -7.37 -0.28 12.12
C TRP A 74 -6.89 0.55 13.32
N VAL A 75 -6.38 1.76 13.10
CA VAL A 75 -5.96 2.69 14.17
C VAL A 75 -7.11 2.97 15.14
N LYS A 76 -8.30 3.27 14.61
CA LYS A 76 -9.50 3.51 15.42
C LYS A 76 -9.85 2.32 16.32
N ASN A 77 -9.68 1.10 15.81
CA ASN A 77 -10.01 -0.13 16.53
C ASN A 77 -8.91 -0.59 17.49
N HIS A 78 -7.69 -0.03 17.40
CA HIS A 78 -6.54 -0.41 18.23
C HIS A 78 -5.88 0.79 18.93
N PRO A 79 -6.63 1.63 19.67
CA PRO A 79 -6.13 2.93 20.14
C PRO A 79 -4.93 2.86 21.10
N THR A 80 -4.72 1.73 21.78
CA THR A 80 -3.60 1.52 22.71
C THR A 80 -2.46 0.70 22.12
N HIS A 81 -2.60 0.22 20.88
CA HIS A 81 -1.55 -0.57 20.24
C HIS A 81 -0.41 0.34 19.78
N PRO A 82 0.88 0.04 20.07
CA PRO A 82 2.00 0.92 19.73
C PRO A 82 2.04 1.32 18.24
N ARG A 83 1.75 0.34 17.37
CA ARG A 83 1.67 0.52 15.91
C ARG A 83 0.65 1.56 15.45
N SER A 84 -0.38 1.89 16.23
CA SER A 84 -1.46 2.79 15.79
C SER A 84 -0.97 4.20 15.49
N ASN A 85 -0.06 4.72 16.33
CA ASN A 85 0.56 6.02 16.09
C ASN A 85 1.46 5.96 14.87
N ASP A 86 2.33 4.95 14.79
CA ASP A 86 3.21 4.77 13.64
C ASP A 86 2.38 4.73 12.35
N LEU A 87 1.37 3.87 12.27
CA LEU A 87 0.52 3.72 11.09
C LEU A 87 -0.15 5.03 10.68
N SER A 88 -0.62 5.83 11.65
CA SER A 88 -1.17 7.16 11.39
C SER A 88 -0.13 8.12 10.80
N ASP A 89 1.08 8.11 11.35
CA ASP A 89 2.18 8.94 10.86
C ASP A 89 2.64 8.51 9.46
N GLU A 90 2.69 7.20 9.18
CA GLU A 90 3.03 6.66 7.86
C GLU A 90 2.03 7.10 6.79
N VAL A 91 0.73 7.10 7.12
CA VAL A 91 -0.34 7.58 6.23
C VAL A 91 -0.17 9.06 5.95
N ALA A 92 0.07 9.87 6.98
CA ALA A 92 0.28 11.31 6.84
C ALA A 92 1.52 11.62 5.98
N ALA A 93 2.63 10.90 6.21
CA ALA A 93 3.86 11.01 5.43
C ALA A 93 3.64 10.62 3.95
N GLY A 94 2.94 9.52 3.70
CA GLY A 94 2.61 9.06 2.34
C GLY A 94 1.73 10.05 1.59
N ALA A 95 0.65 10.54 2.22
CA ALA A 95 -0.22 11.55 1.64
C ALA A 95 0.54 12.85 1.31
N ARG A 96 1.43 13.30 2.21
CA ARG A 96 2.31 14.45 1.96
C ARG A 96 3.22 14.23 0.76
N ALA A 97 3.83 13.05 0.64
CA ALA A 97 4.72 12.74 -0.49
C ALA A 97 3.98 12.80 -1.83
N VAL A 98 2.75 12.26 -1.89
CA VAL A 98 1.91 12.33 -3.10
C VAL A 98 1.56 13.78 -3.47
N VAL A 99 1.15 14.60 -2.49
CA VAL A 99 0.85 16.03 -2.72
C VAL A 99 2.08 16.78 -3.24
N LEU A 100 3.24 16.56 -2.62
CA LEU A 100 4.50 17.19 -3.04
C LEU A 100 4.90 16.76 -4.46
N HIS A 101 4.74 15.48 -4.81
CA HIS A 101 5.02 14.97 -6.15
C HIS A 101 4.20 15.70 -7.22
N PHE A 102 2.88 15.82 -7.03
CA PHE A 102 2.02 16.50 -7.99
C PHE A 102 2.25 18.03 -8.01
N ALA A 103 2.54 18.65 -6.87
CA ALA A 103 2.89 20.06 -6.82
C ALA A 103 4.17 20.36 -7.62
N GLN A 104 5.19 19.50 -7.51
CA GLN A 104 6.43 19.59 -8.29
C GLN A 104 6.16 19.38 -9.78
N ALA A 105 5.37 18.36 -10.14
CA ALA A 105 5.02 18.09 -11.53
C ALA A 105 4.27 19.26 -12.19
N ALA A 106 3.40 19.95 -11.46
CA ALA A 106 2.67 21.11 -11.95
C ALA A 106 3.56 22.36 -12.14
N GLN A 107 4.69 22.44 -11.44
CA GLN A 107 5.65 23.54 -11.55
C GLN A 107 6.75 23.28 -12.60
N ALA A 108 6.87 22.05 -13.10
CA ALA A 108 7.84 21.71 -14.13
C ALA A 108 7.45 22.36 -15.47
N PRO A 109 8.39 23.01 -16.20
CA PRO A 109 8.10 23.58 -17.50
C PRO A 109 7.66 22.47 -18.46
N VAL A 110 6.48 22.63 -19.06
CA VAL A 110 5.98 21.71 -20.09
C VAL A 110 6.94 21.79 -21.28
N GLN A 111 7.80 20.79 -21.45
CA GLN A 111 8.50 20.60 -22.72
C GLN A 111 7.44 20.28 -23.77
N ARG A 112 7.13 21.27 -24.61
CA ARG A 112 6.33 21.13 -25.82
C ARG A 112 7.21 20.71 -26.98
#